data_AF-A0AAE0CPV6-F1
#
_entry.id   AF-A0AAE0CPV6-F1
#
_cell.length_a   1.000
_cell.length_b   1.000
_cell.length_c   1.000
_cell.angle_alpha   90.00
_cell.angle_beta   90.00
_cell.angle_gamma   90.00
#
_symmetry.space_group_name_H-M   'P 1'
#
loop_
_entity.id
_entity.type
_entity.pdbx_description
1 polymer ?
#
loop_
_entity_poly.entity_id
_entity_poly.type
_entity_poly.pdbx_seq_one_letter_code
_entity_poly.pdbx_strand_id
1 'polypeptide(L)'
;MVHPIDSVNFNVKDGNKDGLVNLSEKTCSCAKFEVDKLSCRQALAAIRYAKKPLPDYCGDSYKTTSWVKVYTGTIFPVEHPSDWNISEDVRSKVVLSPHFRA
;
A
#
# COMPACT_ATOMS: atom_id res chain seq x y z
N MET A 1 7.11 -13.20 -18.93
CA MET A 1 8.54 -13.59 -19.05
C MET A 1 9.40 -12.49 -18.44
N VAL A 2 10.47 -12.81 -17.71
CA VAL A 2 11.36 -11.78 -17.12
C VAL A 2 12.68 -11.78 -17.87
N HIS A 3 13.08 -10.62 -18.39
CA HIS A 3 14.37 -10.42 -19.03
C HIS A 3 15.20 -9.45 -18.18
N PRO A 4 16.30 -9.90 -17.55
CA PRO A 4 17.20 -8.99 -16.86
C PRO A 4 17.89 -8.08 -17.88
N ILE A 5 17.91 -6.77 -17.60
CA ILE A 5 18.71 -5.79 -18.34
C ILE A 5 20.08 -5.70 -17.66
N ASP A 6 20.08 -5.59 -16.33
CA ASP A 6 21.25 -5.66 -15.48
C ASP A 6 20.88 -6.25 -14.10
N SER A 7 21.71 -6.02 -13.07
CA SER A 7 21.49 -6.54 -11.72
C SER A 7 20.26 -5.97 -10.97
N VAL A 8 19.74 -4.81 -11.39
CA VAL A 8 18.64 -4.10 -10.73
C VAL A 8 17.49 -3.77 -11.69
N ASN A 9 17.75 -3.70 -13.00
CA ASN A 9 16.78 -3.38 -14.04
C ASN A 9 16.27 -4.63 -14.76
N PHE A 10 14.94 -4.73 -14.91
CA PHE A 10 14.27 -5.88 -15.52
C PHE A 10 13.19 -5.42 -16.49
N ASN A 11 13.10 -6.09 -17.63
CA ASN A 11 11.97 -6.01 -18.55
C ASN A 11 11.06 -7.23 -18.35
N VAL A 12 9.87 -7.00 -17.82
CA VAL A 12 8.89 -8.05 -17.51
C VAL A 12 7.80 -8.03 -18.57
N LYS A 13 7.79 -9.05 -19.43
CA LYS A 13 6.75 -9.28 -20.43
C LYS A 13 5.47 -9.86 -19.82
N ASP A 14 4.35 -9.16 -19.99
CA ASP A 14 3.02 -9.53 -19.47
C ASP A 14 1.93 -9.24 -20.51
N GLY A 15 2.05 -9.89 -21.67
CA GLY A 15 1.17 -9.65 -22.82
C GLY A 15 1.30 -8.23 -23.33
N ASN A 16 0.20 -7.46 -23.31
CA ASN A 16 0.21 -6.05 -23.72
C ASN A 16 0.64 -5.09 -22.59
N LYS A 17 1.03 -5.61 -21.41
CA LYS A 17 1.34 -4.81 -20.21
C LYS A 17 2.78 -5.00 -19.76
N ASP A 18 3.71 -4.84 -20.68
CA ASP A 18 5.14 -4.94 -20.36
C ASP A 18 5.55 -3.91 -19.29
N GLY A 19 6.40 -4.36 -18.36
CA GLY A 19 6.84 -3.57 -17.22
C GLY A 19 8.34 -3.41 -17.21
N LEU A 20 8.83 -2.16 -17.24
CA LEU A 20 10.21 -1.85 -16.86
C LEU A 20 10.25 -1.70 -15.35
N VAL A 21 11.06 -2.52 -14.67
CA VAL A 21 11.17 -2.57 -13.21
C VAL A 21 12.60 -2.22 -12.82
N ASN A 22 12.77 -1.28 -11.89
CA ASN A 22 14.03 -1.06 -11.19
C ASN A 22 13.85 -1.47 -9.72
N LEU A 23 14.56 -2.51 -9.30
CA LEU A 23 14.49 -3.04 -7.95
C LEU A 23 15.23 -2.18 -6.92
N SER A 24 16.25 -1.42 -7.32
CA SER A 24 17.00 -0.54 -6.43
C SER A 24 16.17 0.67 -6.03
N GLU A 25 15.54 1.31 -7.02
CA GLU A 25 14.70 2.50 -6.83
C GLU A 25 13.26 2.15 -6.43
N LYS A 26 12.91 0.87 -6.47
CA LYS A 26 11.54 0.38 -6.21
C LYS A 26 10.50 1.02 -7.14
N THR A 27 10.86 1.15 -8.42
CA THR A 27 9.99 1.75 -9.45
C THR A 27 9.57 0.72 -10.48
N CYS A 28 8.42 1.00 -11.12
CA CYS A 28 7.94 0.23 -12.25
C CYS A 28 7.21 1.16 -13.22
N SER A 29 7.26 0.89 -14.53
CA SER A 29 6.53 1.66 -15.55
C SER A 29 5.01 1.69 -15.34
N CYS A 30 4.44 0.78 -14.54
CA CYS A 30 3.04 0.86 -14.12
C CYS A 30 2.77 1.89 -13.00
N ALA A 31 3.79 2.58 -12.50
CA ALA A 31 3.82 3.53 -11.36
C ALA A 31 3.40 2.96 -9.99
N LYS A 32 2.66 1.84 -9.92
CA LYS A 32 2.17 1.27 -8.66
C LYS A 32 3.25 0.96 -7.65
N PHE A 33 4.42 0.50 -8.11
CA PHE A 33 5.51 0.17 -7.19
C PHE A 33 6.00 1.40 -6.41
N GLU A 34 6.06 2.54 -7.09
CA GLU A 34 6.45 3.80 -6.48
C GLU A 34 5.31 4.43 -5.68
N VAL A 35 4.08 4.40 -6.20
CA VAL A 35 2.92 5.08 -5.60
C VAL A 35 2.39 4.33 -4.38
N ASP A 36 2.09 3.04 -4.54
CA ASP A 36 1.49 2.22 -3.48
C ASP A 36 2.53 1.82 -2.43
N LYS A 37 3.82 2.03 -2.72
CA LYS A 37 4.98 1.52 -1.97
C LYS A 37 4.91 0.00 -1.78
N LEU A 38 4.23 -0.71 -2.69
CA LEU A 38 4.09 -2.16 -2.70
C LEU A 38 4.57 -2.71 -4.03
N SER A 39 5.21 -3.88 -4.00
CA SER A 39 5.60 -4.58 -5.22
C SER A 39 4.38 -4.86 -6.09
N CYS A 40 4.31 -4.23 -7.27
CA CYS A 40 3.29 -4.55 -8.27
C CYS A 40 3.53 -5.96 -8.85
N ARG A 41 2.60 -6.46 -9.67
CA ARG A 41 2.73 -7.80 -10.29
C ARG A 41 4.03 -7.98 -11.11
N GLN A 42 4.49 -6.95 -11.81
CA GLN A 42 5.73 -7.00 -12.59
C GLN A 42 6.96 -6.96 -11.67
N ALA A 43 6.95 -6.08 -10.66
CA ALA A 43 8.01 -6.01 -9.65
C ALA A 43 8.15 -7.33 -8.90
N LEU A 44 7.04 -7.95 -8.50
CA LEU A 44 7.02 -9.27 -7.86
C LEU A 44 7.68 -10.34 -8.74
N ALA A 45 7.45 -10.32 -10.04
CA ALA A 45 8.09 -11.24 -10.97
C ALA A 45 9.62 -11.01 -11.04
N ALA A 46 10.06 -9.76 -11.12
CA ALA A 46 11.48 -9.40 -11.12
C ALA A 46 12.18 -9.77 -9.80
N ILE A 47 11.56 -9.53 -8.64
CA ILE A 47 12.09 -9.89 -7.32
C ILE A 47 12.29 -11.39 -7.20
N ARG A 48 11.29 -12.18 -7.63
CA ARG A 48 11.38 -13.65 -7.64
C ARG A 48 12.48 -14.15 -8.57
N TYR A 49 12.60 -13.55 -9.76
CA TYR A 49 13.67 -13.87 -10.70
C TYR A 49 15.05 -13.59 -10.11
N ALA A 50 15.21 -12.43 -9.45
CA ALA A 50 16.45 -12.02 -8.79
C ALA A 50 16.75 -12.79 -7.49
N LYS A 51 15.84 -13.68 -7.04
CA LYS A 51 15.93 -14.43 -5.78
C LYS A 51 16.16 -13.53 -4.56
N LYS A 52 15.53 -12.35 -4.57
CA LYS A 52 15.63 -11.37 -3.48
C LYS A 52 14.46 -11.54 -2.50
N PRO A 53 14.66 -11.21 -1.21
CA PRO A 53 13.60 -11.31 -0.21
C PRO A 53 12.50 -10.27 -0.47
N LEU A 54 11.27 -10.73 -0.73
CA LEU A 54 10.12 -9.85 -0.99
C LEU A 54 9.88 -8.76 0.08
N PRO A 55 10.05 -9.02 1.40
CA PRO A 55 9.84 -8.01 2.44
C PRO A 55 10.71 -6.75 2.31
N ASP A 56 11.83 -6.80 1.58
CA ASP A 56 12.70 -5.65 1.38
C ASP A 56 12.16 -4.67 0.32
N TYR A 57 11.16 -5.11 -0.45
CA TYR A 57 10.54 -4.40 -1.56
C TYR A 57 9.09 -3.97 -1.27
N CYS A 58 8.76 -3.77 0.00
CA CYS A 58 7.59 -3.00 0.42
C CYS A 58 8.03 -1.78 1.24
N GLY A 59 7.18 -0.75 1.28
CA GLY A 59 7.34 0.41 2.13
C GLY A 59 7.22 0.03 3.60
N ASP A 60 7.83 0.83 4.47
CA ASP A 60 7.89 0.51 5.90
C ASP A 60 6.50 0.41 6.55
N SER A 61 5.50 1.14 6.06
CA SER A 61 4.11 1.08 6.53
C SER A 61 3.48 -0.31 6.40
N TYR A 62 4.02 -1.18 5.55
CA TYR A 62 3.53 -2.55 5.35
C TYR A 62 4.32 -3.59 6.15
N LYS A 63 5.32 -3.17 6.94
CA LYS A 63 6.10 -4.07 7.79
C LYS A 63 5.41 -4.23 9.14
N THR A 64 5.34 -5.47 9.63
CA THR A 64 4.81 -5.79 10.96
C THR A 64 5.52 -5.00 12.06
N THR A 65 6.82 -4.76 11.92
CA THR A 65 7.59 -3.94 12.86
C THR A 65 7.06 -2.51 13.00
N SER A 66 6.54 -1.94 11.90
CA SER A 66 5.95 -0.60 11.91
C SER A 66 4.57 -0.63 12.55
N TRP A 67 3.77 -1.66 12.27
CA TRP A 67 2.46 -1.83 12.89
C TRP A 67 2.59 -2.00 14.40
N VAL A 68 3.51 -2.85 14.87
CA VAL A 68 3.77 -3.04 16.30
C VAL A 68 4.09 -1.70 16.97
N LYS A 69 4.94 -0.86 16.36
CA LYS A 69 5.26 0.47 16.89
C LYS A 69 4.04 1.41 16.95
N VAL A 70 3.23 1.44 15.90
CA VAL A 70 2.03 2.29 15.83
C VAL A 70 1.00 1.85 16.87
N TYR A 71 0.84 0.54 17.07
CA TYR A 71 -0.13 -0.05 17.99
C TYR A 71 0.45 -0.43 19.36
N THR A 72 1.64 0.07 19.72
CA THR A 72 2.22 -0.17 21.06
C THR A 72 1.40 0.50 22.16
N GLY A 73 0.64 1.55 21.83
CA GLY A 73 -0.26 2.21 22.75
C GLY A 73 -1.50 1.37 23.10
N THR A 74 -2.13 1.68 24.24
CA THR A 74 -3.41 1.09 24.60
C THR A 74 -4.51 1.65 23.69
N ILE A 75 -5.22 0.77 22.99
CA ILE A 75 -6.43 1.13 22.25
C ILE A 75 -7.60 1.00 23.21
N PHE A 76 -8.20 2.12 23.60
CA PHE A 76 -9.42 2.10 24.39
C PHE A 76 -10.61 1.73 23.49
N PRO A 77 -11.52 0.87 23.96
CA PRO A 77 -12.76 0.63 23.24
C PRO A 77 -13.56 1.93 23.14
N VAL A 78 -14.28 2.10 22.04
CA VAL A 78 -15.26 3.16 21.93
C VAL A 78 -16.42 2.83 22.87
N GLU A 79 -16.79 3.76 23.74
CA GLU A 79 -17.90 3.61 24.67
C GLU A 79 -19.23 3.43 23.93
N HIS A 80 -20.27 2.96 24.61
CA HIS A 80 -21.58 2.87 24.01
C HIS A 80 -22.08 4.28 23.66
N PRO A 81 -22.80 4.51 22.53
CA PRO A 81 -23.25 5.84 22.14
C PRO A 81 -24.09 6.58 23.19
N SER A 82 -24.75 5.86 24.09
CA SER A 82 -25.49 6.44 25.22
C SER A 82 -24.59 7.08 26.29
N ASP A 83 -23.32 6.65 26.38
CA ASP A 83 -22.35 7.15 27.34
C ASP A 83 -21.57 8.36 26.79
N TRP A 84 -21.70 8.64 25.49
CA TRP A 84 -20.97 9.74 24.85
C TRP A 84 -21.46 11.11 25.35
N ASN A 85 -20.54 11.91 25.87
CA ASN A 85 -20.79 13.30 26.20
C ASN A 85 -20.74 14.18 24.92
N ILE A 86 -21.86 14.22 24.18
CA ILE A 86 -22.00 14.98 22.93
C ILE A 86 -22.69 16.33 23.19
N SER A 87 -22.05 17.43 22.78
CA SER A 87 -22.64 18.78 22.78
C SER A 87 -23.86 18.89 21.85
N GLU A 88 -24.82 19.74 22.21
CA GLU A 88 -26.05 19.95 21.45
C GLU A 88 -25.80 20.42 20.00
N ASP A 89 -24.74 21.21 19.78
CA ASP A 89 -24.32 21.64 18.43
C ASP A 89 -23.90 20.47 17.53
N VAL A 90 -23.34 19.40 18.10
CA VAL A 90 -22.97 18.19 17.35
C VAL A 90 -24.17 17.27 17.20
N ARG A 91 -24.99 17.14 18.26
CA ARG A 91 -26.21 16.32 18.25
C ARG A 91 -27.24 16.80 17.23
N SER A 92 -27.31 18.11 17.00
CA SER A 92 -28.23 18.73 16.03
C SER A 92 -27.73 18.69 14.58
N LYS A 93 -26.47 18.30 14.32
CA LYS A 93 -25.94 18.18 12.96
C LYS A 93 -26.49 16.95 12.26
N VAL A 94 -27.37 17.19 11.28
CA VAL A 94 -27.82 16.16 10.35
C VAL A 94 -26.79 16.02 9.24
N VAL A 95 -26.05 14.92 9.23
CA VAL A 95 -25.13 14.57 8.13
C VAL A 95 -25.95 13.87 7.04
N LEU A 96 -26.24 14.60 5.96
CA LEU A 96 -26.88 14.03 4.78
C LEU A 96 -25.87 13.19 3.99
N SER A 97 -26.36 12.14 3.34
CA SER A 97 -25.54 11.38 2.39
C SER A 97 -25.07 12.30 1.27
N PRO A 98 -23.81 12.18 0.80
CA PRO A 98 -23.37 12.95 -0.36
C PRO A 98 -24.27 12.63 -1.56
N HIS A 99 -24.60 13.65 -2.36
CA HIS A 99 -25.33 13.44 -3.60
C HIS A 99 -24.53 12.50 -4.49
N PHE A 100 -25.04 11.28 -4.66
CA PHE A 100 -24.49 10.32 -5.62
C PHE A 100 -24.70 10.89 -7.02
N ARG A 101 -23.60 11.28 -7.68
CA ARG A 101 -23.61 11.52 -9.13
C ARG A 101 -23.22 10.19 -9.78
N ALA A 102 -24.21 9.54 -10.37
CA ALA A 102 -24.03 8.42 -11.28
C ALA A 102 -23.33 8.88 -12.56
#